data_AF-M0ELX2-F1
#
_entry.id   AF-M0ELX2-F1
#
_cell.length_a   1.000
_cell.length_b   1.000
_cell.length_c   1.000
_cell.angle_alpha   90.00
_cell.angle_beta   90.00
_cell.angle_gamma   90.00
#
_symmetry.space_group_name_H-M   'P 1'
#
loop_
_entity.id
_entity.type
_entity.pdbx_description
1 polymer ?
#
loop_
_entity_poly.entity_id
_entity_poly.type
_entity_poly.pdbx_seq_one_letter_code
_entity_poly.pdbx_strand_id
1 'polypeptide(L)'
;MAQETLVYLTGSSDEMIAEQYEQCVELIEHRTDKSLGEGGKADHLRRLKRSAAVNVPIADDDKPDIRFVAERLDIDRDGETAGEVMSTAFGQGVGEMIVADAKPHIIQASQAYEYLRKVDKLTIASKRITIERGASPETIHRTMAAVKTRKTTRNDDEILKEQWSGGRPPVATEVIDGQLVKGDNYHDVRELIHRVVFDDLSKSEASRQIGCTRRTITNTINKRPDLFDIPQQ
;
A
#
# COMPACT_ATOMS: atom_id res chain seq x y z
N MET A 1 10.07 -15.67 -5.96
CA MET A 1 8.99 -16.60 -5.56
C MET A 1 7.72 -15.79 -5.57
N ALA A 2 6.66 -16.24 -6.25
CA ALA A 2 5.38 -15.55 -6.21
C ALA A 2 4.88 -15.54 -4.76
N GLN A 3 4.66 -14.36 -4.19
CA GLN A 3 4.29 -14.22 -2.79
C GLN A 3 2.77 -14.33 -2.65
N GLU A 4 2.28 -15.37 -1.99
CA GLU A 4 0.84 -15.58 -1.78
C GLU A 4 0.18 -14.42 -1.01
N THR A 5 -1.06 -14.08 -1.36
CA THR A 5 -1.92 -13.19 -0.56
C THR A 5 -2.88 -14.04 0.25
N LEU A 6 -2.82 -13.91 1.58
CA LEU A 6 -3.62 -14.68 2.52
C LEU A 6 -4.72 -13.81 3.11
N VAL A 7 -5.99 -14.21 2.99
CA VAL A 7 -7.13 -13.50 3.58
C VAL A 7 -7.66 -14.33 4.75
N TYR A 8 -7.69 -13.76 5.95
CA TYR A 8 -8.19 -14.42 7.15
C TYR A 8 -9.52 -13.83 7.61
N LEU A 9 -10.51 -14.70 7.72
CA LEU A 9 -11.88 -14.41 8.12
C LEU A 9 -12.20 -15.21 9.39
N THR A 10 -13.04 -14.66 10.27
CA THR A 10 -13.35 -15.31 11.54
C THR A 10 -14.75 -14.96 12.01
N GLY A 11 -15.56 -15.95 12.34
CA GLY A 11 -16.95 -15.70 12.67
C GLY A 11 -17.68 -16.93 13.18
N SER A 12 -18.86 -16.69 13.74
CA SER A 12 -19.75 -17.73 14.28
C SER A 12 -21.07 -17.80 13.50
N SER A 13 -21.12 -17.26 12.29
CA SER A 13 -22.28 -17.34 11.41
C SER A 13 -21.88 -17.14 9.95
N ASP A 14 -22.76 -17.56 9.04
CA ASP A 14 -22.59 -17.34 7.60
C ASP A 14 -22.62 -15.85 7.24
N GLU A 15 -23.48 -15.08 7.88
CA GLU A 15 -23.64 -13.63 7.64
C GLU A 15 -22.35 -12.88 7.98
N MET A 16 -21.73 -13.20 9.11
CA MET A 16 -20.48 -12.56 9.54
C MET A 16 -19.31 -12.86 8.60
N ILE A 17 -19.20 -14.11 8.11
CA ILE A 17 -18.18 -14.45 7.13
C ILE A 17 -18.46 -13.80 5.79
N ALA A 18 -19.71 -13.70 5.36
CA ALA A 18 -20.08 -13.04 4.12
C ALA A 18 -19.74 -11.55 4.14
N GLU A 19 -20.05 -10.84 5.24
CA GLU A 19 -19.70 -9.42 5.42
C GLU A 19 -18.19 -9.20 5.38
N GLN A 20 -17.43 -10.01 6.13
CA GLN A 20 -15.96 -9.92 6.14
C GLN A 20 -15.35 -10.25 4.77
N TYR A 21 -15.90 -11.25 4.09
CA TYR A 21 -15.48 -11.62 2.75
C TYR A 21 -15.68 -10.45 1.78
N GLU A 22 -16.83 -9.78 1.83
CA GLU A 22 -17.10 -8.58 1.02
C GLU A 22 -16.10 -7.46 1.26
N GLN A 23 -15.80 -7.14 2.53
CA GLN A 23 -14.84 -6.09 2.87
C GLN A 23 -13.43 -6.39 2.33
N CYS A 24 -12.99 -7.65 2.44
CA CYS A 24 -11.70 -8.07 1.93
C CYS A 24 -11.67 -8.05 0.40
N VAL A 25 -12.73 -8.53 -0.26
CA VAL A 25 -12.85 -8.51 -1.72
C VAL A 25 -12.85 -7.08 -2.25
N GLU A 26 -13.67 -6.19 -1.70
CA GLU A 26 -13.72 -4.78 -2.13
C GLU A 26 -12.34 -4.12 -2.07
N LEU A 27 -11.58 -4.38 -0.99
CA LEU A 27 -10.22 -3.87 -0.85
C LEU A 27 -9.26 -4.44 -1.90
N ILE A 28 -9.33 -5.74 -2.16
CA ILE A 28 -8.48 -6.41 -3.14
C ILE A 28 -8.81 -5.90 -4.54
N GLU A 29 -10.09 -5.82 -4.90
CA GLU A 29 -10.52 -5.33 -6.21
C GLU A 29 -10.10 -3.88 -6.41
N HIS A 30 -10.29 -3.01 -5.41
CA HIS A 30 -9.82 -1.62 -5.46
C HIS A 30 -8.29 -1.50 -5.65
N ARG A 31 -7.50 -2.39 -5.04
CA ARG A 31 -6.03 -2.37 -5.14
C ARG A 31 -5.51 -2.95 -6.45
N THR A 32 -6.21 -3.96 -6.96
CA THR A 32 -5.75 -4.71 -8.14
C THR A 32 -6.37 -4.21 -9.43
N ASP A 33 -7.40 -3.37 -9.36
CA ASP A 33 -8.26 -2.92 -10.45
C ASP A 33 -8.86 -4.09 -11.24
N LYS A 34 -9.12 -5.20 -10.53
CA LYS A 34 -9.59 -6.46 -11.11
C LYS A 34 -10.70 -7.04 -10.26
N SER A 35 -11.77 -7.49 -10.89
CA SER A 35 -12.82 -8.20 -10.19
C SER A 35 -12.43 -9.66 -9.92
N LEU A 36 -12.79 -10.17 -8.75
CA LEU A 36 -12.66 -11.58 -8.38
C LEU A 36 -13.80 -12.46 -8.94
N GLY A 37 -14.64 -11.89 -9.81
CA GLY A 37 -15.70 -12.57 -10.55
C GLY A 37 -17.02 -12.65 -9.77
N GLU A 38 -18.08 -12.04 -10.30
CA GLU A 38 -19.41 -11.98 -9.65
C GLU A 38 -20.04 -13.35 -9.35
N GLY A 39 -19.65 -14.41 -10.10
CA GLY A 39 -20.13 -15.78 -9.88
C GLY A 39 -19.40 -16.58 -8.78
N GLY A 40 -18.21 -16.11 -8.35
CA GLY A 40 -17.33 -16.88 -7.45
C GLY A 40 -17.75 -16.82 -5.99
N LYS A 41 -18.29 -15.68 -5.52
CA LYS A 41 -18.57 -15.43 -4.10
C LYS A 41 -19.43 -16.50 -3.44
N ALA A 42 -20.58 -16.83 -4.04
CA ALA A 42 -21.49 -17.82 -3.48
C ALA A 42 -20.81 -19.21 -3.40
N ASP A 43 -19.98 -19.56 -4.38
CA ASP A 43 -19.21 -20.80 -4.37
C ASP A 43 -18.11 -20.77 -3.31
N HIS A 44 -17.36 -19.68 -3.19
CA HIS A 44 -16.32 -19.50 -2.18
C HIS A 44 -16.89 -19.60 -0.77
N LEU A 45 -17.98 -18.88 -0.47
CA LEU A 45 -18.66 -18.96 0.82
C LEU A 45 -19.19 -20.38 1.08
N ARG A 46 -19.76 -21.05 0.07
CA ARG A 46 -20.21 -22.45 0.19
C ARG A 46 -19.05 -23.39 0.49
N ARG A 47 -17.88 -23.22 -0.15
CA ARG A 47 -16.67 -24.00 0.11
C ARG A 47 -16.14 -23.73 1.51
N LEU A 48 -16.12 -22.47 1.95
CA LEU A 48 -15.72 -22.08 3.31
C LEU A 48 -16.66 -22.61 4.39
N LYS A 49 -17.87 -23.10 4.08
CA LYS A 49 -18.67 -23.87 5.06
C LYS A 49 -18.14 -25.29 5.26
N ARG A 50 -17.50 -25.87 4.24
CA ARG A 50 -17.06 -27.27 4.21
C ARG A 50 -15.57 -27.45 4.45
N SER A 51 -14.77 -26.42 4.18
CA SER A 51 -13.32 -26.41 4.30
C SER A 51 -12.87 -25.15 5.02
N ALA A 52 -11.73 -25.20 5.71
CA ALA A 52 -11.12 -24.04 6.32
C ALA A 52 -10.59 -23.03 5.28
N ALA A 53 -10.34 -23.45 4.04
CA ALA A 53 -9.76 -22.58 3.02
C ALA A 53 -10.29 -22.79 1.60
N VAL A 54 -10.18 -21.74 0.80
CA VAL A 54 -10.44 -21.74 -0.64
C VAL A 54 -9.40 -20.86 -1.36
N ASN A 55 -8.80 -21.39 -2.42
CA ASN A 55 -7.94 -20.62 -3.32
C ASN A 55 -8.80 -19.98 -4.41
N VAL A 56 -8.57 -18.70 -4.65
CA VAL A 56 -9.26 -17.90 -5.65
C VAL A 56 -8.22 -17.39 -6.64
N PRO A 57 -8.23 -17.89 -7.89
CA PRO A 57 -7.32 -17.40 -8.90
C PRO A 57 -7.70 -15.97 -9.28
N ILE A 58 -6.71 -15.10 -9.37
CA ILE A 58 -6.88 -13.79 -10.04
C ILE A 58 -6.72 -14.08 -11.54
N ALA A 59 -7.55 -13.47 -12.39
CA ALA A 59 -7.66 -13.77 -13.82
C ALA A 59 -6.42 -13.40 -14.69
N ASP A 60 -5.21 -13.47 -14.15
CA ASP A 60 -3.95 -13.16 -14.84
C ASP A 60 -2.82 -14.03 -14.28
N ASP A 61 -2.16 -14.80 -15.16
CA ASP A 61 -1.22 -15.90 -14.84
C ASP A 61 -0.02 -15.48 -13.98
N ASP A 62 0.30 -14.19 -13.92
CA ASP A 62 1.47 -13.64 -13.21
C ASP A 62 1.20 -13.19 -11.77
N LYS A 63 -0.05 -13.19 -11.30
CA LYS A 63 -0.37 -12.78 -9.92
C LYS A 63 -0.55 -13.99 -8.99
N PRO A 64 -0.05 -13.90 -7.75
CA PRO A 64 -0.19 -14.97 -6.78
C PRO A 64 -1.67 -15.20 -6.45
N ASP A 65 -2.05 -16.47 -6.32
CA ASP A 65 -3.39 -16.86 -5.89
C ASP A 65 -3.75 -16.20 -4.56
N ILE A 66 -5.03 -15.85 -4.40
CA ILE A 66 -5.56 -15.38 -3.12
C ILE A 66 -6.09 -16.59 -2.39
N ARG A 67 -5.54 -16.88 -1.21
CA ARG A 67 -6.06 -17.93 -0.33
C ARG A 67 -6.92 -17.31 0.76
N PHE A 68 -8.22 -17.58 0.71
CA PHE A 68 -9.12 -17.25 1.80
C PHE A 68 -9.10 -18.39 2.83
N VAL A 69 -8.96 -18.03 4.09
CA VAL A 69 -9.02 -18.93 5.25
C VAL A 69 -10.09 -18.41 6.21
N ALA A 70 -11.01 -19.28 6.62
CA ALA A 70 -12.10 -18.93 7.52
C ALA A 70 -12.06 -19.78 8.80
N GLU A 71 -11.78 -19.15 9.93
CA GLU A 71 -11.97 -19.72 11.26
C GLU A 71 -13.45 -19.61 11.65
N ARG A 72 -14.12 -20.76 11.82
CA ARG A 72 -15.54 -20.77 12.19
C ARG A 72 -15.77 -21.53 13.47
N LEU A 73 -16.31 -20.82 14.45
CA LEU A 73 -16.54 -21.33 15.80
C LEU A 73 -17.90 -22.03 15.94
N ASP A 74 -18.77 -21.86 14.93
CA ASP A 74 -20.15 -22.39 14.91
C ASP A 74 -20.28 -23.73 14.17
N ILE A 75 -19.23 -24.17 13.48
CA ILE A 75 -19.24 -25.40 12.68
C ILE A 75 -18.02 -26.24 13.03
N ASP A 76 -18.27 -27.52 13.25
CA ASP A 76 -17.21 -28.53 13.29
C ASP A 76 -16.97 -29.01 11.86
N ARG A 77 -15.73 -28.96 11.41
CA ARG A 77 -15.35 -29.33 10.04
C ARG A 77 -14.41 -30.52 10.08
N ASP A 78 -14.64 -31.48 9.20
CA ASP A 78 -13.67 -32.53 8.93
C ASP A 78 -12.47 -31.94 8.14
N GLY A 79 -11.25 -32.35 8.51
CA GLY A 79 -10.02 -31.98 7.81
C GLY A 79 -9.17 -30.94 8.54
N GLU A 80 -8.40 -30.16 7.77
CA GLU A 80 -7.49 -29.16 8.32
C GLU A 80 -8.26 -28.00 8.96
N THR A 81 -7.80 -27.62 10.14
CA THR A 81 -8.26 -26.42 10.85
C THR A 81 -7.71 -25.15 10.18
N ALA A 82 -8.36 -24.01 10.44
CA ALA A 82 -7.83 -22.71 9.99
C ALA A 82 -6.41 -22.47 10.51
N GLY A 83 -6.11 -22.86 11.75
CA GLY A 83 -4.76 -22.75 12.33
C GLY A 83 -3.71 -23.55 11.57
N GLU A 84 -4.03 -24.77 11.16
CA GLU A 84 -3.12 -25.63 10.37
C GLU A 84 -2.87 -25.04 8.97
N VAL A 85 -3.93 -24.58 8.29
CA VAL A 85 -3.79 -23.94 6.97
C VAL A 85 -2.93 -22.68 7.07
N MET A 86 -3.16 -21.84 8.08
CA MET A 86 -2.37 -20.63 8.33
C MET A 86 -0.90 -20.99 8.59
N SER A 87 -0.63 -22.01 9.41
CA SER A 87 0.72 -22.47 9.71
C SER A 87 1.46 -22.96 8.44
N THR A 88 0.78 -23.73 7.60
CA THR A 88 1.31 -24.20 6.33
C THR A 88 1.60 -23.05 5.37
N ALA A 89 0.67 -22.10 5.23
CA ALA A 89 0.85 -20.92 4.38
C ALA A 89 2.07 -20.09 4.83
N PHE A 90 2.20 -19.82 6.12
CA PHE A 90 3.38 -19.12 6.65
C PHE A 90 4.70 -19.86 6.39
N GLY A 91 4.70 -21.19 6.43
CA GLY A 91 5.86 -22.01 6.08
C GLY A 91 6.24 -21.93 4.59
N GLN A 92 5.28 -21.64 3.71
CA GLN A 92 5.47 -21.50 2.26
C GLN A 92 5.87 -20.08 1.85
N GLY A 93 5.68 -19.10 2.73
CA GLY A 93 6.00 -17.68 2.50
C GLY A 93 4.79 -16.90 1.98
N VAL A 94 4.31 -15.97 2.80
CA VAL A 94 3.16 -15.11 2.50
C VAL A 94 3.67 -13.66 2.42
N GLY A 95 3.42 -12.99 1.30
CA GLY A 95 3.80 -11.59 1.15
C GLY A 95 2.86 -10.67 1.91
N GLU A 96 1.56 -10.87 1.72
CA GLU A 96 0.53 -10.06 2.35
C GLU A 96 -0.51 -10.93 3.06
N MET A 97 -0.87 -10.51 4.27
CA MET A 97 -2.03 -11.02 5.00
C MET A 97 -3.08 -9.91 5.12
N ILE A 98 -4.31 -10.21 4.72
CA ILE A 98 -5.47 -9.32 4.85
C ILE A 98 -6.41 -9.93 5.89
N VAL A 99 -6.89 -9.09 6.79
CA VAL A 99 -7.74 -9.47 7.92
C VAL A 99 -8.93 -8.53 7.99
N ALA A 100 -10.13 -9.07 8.18
CA ALA A 100 -11.34 -8.25 8.15
C ALA A 100 -11.53 -7.37 9.40
N ASP A 101 -10.86 -7.65 10.53
CA ASP A 101 -11.02 -6.95 11.84
C ASP A 101 -12.49 -6.72 12.20
N ALA A 102 -13.14 -7.81 12.61
CA ALA A 102 -14.55 -7.84 12.97
C ALA A 102 -14.72 -7.86 14.50
N LYS A 103 -15.89 -7.44 15.00
CA LYS A 103 -16.23 -7.45 16.44
C LYS A 103 -15.86 -8.73 17.23
N PRO A 104 -16.07 -9.97 16.72
CA PRO A 104 -15.67 -11.19 17.45
C PRO A 104 -14.15 -11.40 17.50
N HIS A 105 -13.39 -10.67 16.68
CA HIS A 105 -11.96 -10.85 16.51
C HIS A 105 -11.28 -9.52 16.19
N ILE A 106 -11.18 -8.71 17.25
CA ILE A 106 -10.36 -7.50 17.21
C ILE A 106 -8.91 -7.95 17.23
N ILE A 107 -8.14 -7.54 16.23
CA ILE A 107 -6.74 -7.90 16.17
C ILE A 107 -5.98 -7.13 17.24
N GLN A 108 -5.44 -7.88 18.20
CA GLN A 108 -4.63 -7.32 19.27
C GLN A 108 -3.22 -7.02 18.77
N ALA A 109 -2.54 -6.07 19.42
CA ALA A 109 -1.18 -5.69 19.06
C ALA A 109 -0.18 -6.86 19.09
N SER A 110 -0.32 -7.78 20.06
CA SER A 110 0.51 -8.98 20.16
C SER A 110 0.30 -9.92 18.97
N GLN A 111 -0.95 -10.09 18.53
CA GLN A 111 -1.29 -10.93 17.39
C GLN A 111 -0.81 -10.31 16.07
N ALA A 112 -1.00 -9.00 15.89
CA ALA A 112 -0.47 -8.26 14.75
C ALA A 112 1.05 -8.39 14.65
N TYR A 113 1.75 -8.26 15.79
CA TYR A 113 3.20 -8.46 15.86
C TYR A 113 3.61 -9.88 15.43
N GLU A 114 2.94 -10.91 15.93
CA GLU A 114 3.23 -12.29 15.55
C GLU A 114 2.96 -12.58 14.06
N TYR A 115 1.93 -11.97 13.47
CA TYR A 115 1.72 -12.05 12.02
C TYR A 115 2.82 -11.36 11.24
N LEU A 116 3.20 -10.13 11.61
CA LEU A 116 4.26 -9.36 10.94
C LEU A 116 5.65 -10.00 11.04
N ARG A 117 5.85 -10.99 11.92
CA ARG A 117 7.08 -11.82 11.90
C ARG A 117 7.11 -12.82 10.76
N LYS A 118 5.93 -13.18 10.23
CA LYS A 118 5.73 -14.22 9.22
C LYS A 118 5.34 -13.68 7.85
N VAL A 119 4.84 -12.45 7.78
CA VAL A 119 4.42 -11.79 6.54
C VAL A 119 5.09 -10.43 6.37
N ASP A 120 5.20 -9.94 5.13
CA ASP A 120 5.78 -8.62 4.85
C ASP A 120 4.77 -7.49 5.13
N LYS A 121 3.48 -7.75 4.87
CA LYS A 121 2.39 -6.79 5.05
C LYS A 121 1.20 -7.41 5.77
N LEU A 122 0.65 -6.67 6.73
CA LEU A 122 -0.61 -6.97 7.40
C LEU A 122 -1.60 -5.84 7.14
N THR A 123 -2.72 -6.17 6.50
CA THR A 123 -3.75 -5.20 6.14
C THR A 123 -5.05 -5.48 6.87
N ILE A 124 -5.50 -4.51 7.67
CA ILE A 124 -6.79 -4.52 8.32
C ILE A 124 -7.84 -3.91 7.37
N ALA A 125 -8.67 -4.76 6.77
CA ALA A 125 -9.56 -4.38 5.68
C ALA A 125 -10.62 -3.36 6.09
N SER A 126 -11.32 -3.59 7.21
CA SER A 126 -12.37 -2.69 7.70
C SER A 126 -11.86 -1.28 8.05
N LYS A 127 -10.57 -1.15 8.35
CA LYS A 127 -9.90 0.14 8.64
C LYS A 127 -9.14 0.72 7.46
N ARG A 128 -8.93 -0.08 6.40
CA ARG A 128 -8.01 0.23 5.29
C ARG A 128 -6.62 0.64 5.78
N ILE A 129 -6.16 0.03 6.87
CA ILE A 129 -4.83 0.27 7.45
C ILE A 129 -3.93 -0.89 7.06
N THR A 130 -2.76 -0.57 6.49
CA THR A 130 -1.70 -1.55 6.23
C THR A 130 -0.50 -1.25 7.12
N ILE A 131 0.02 -2.29 7.75
CA ILE A 131 1.23 -2.29 8.54
C ILE A 131 2.25 -3.13 7.79
N GLU A 132 3.43 -2.60 7.56
CA GLU A 132 4.50 -3.30 6.85
C GLU A 132 5.64 -3.64 7.81
N ARG A 133 6.30 -4.77 7.55
CA ARG A 133 7.45 -5.20 8.33
C ARG A 133 8.66 -4.34 7.94
N GLY A 134 9.09 -3.50 8.89
CA GLY A 134 10.17 -2.55 8.67
C GLY A 134 9.69 -1.33 7.91
N ALA A 135 10.63 -0.48 7.49
CA ALA A 135 10.33 0.67 6.67
C ALA A 135 11.21 0.60 5.42
N SER A 136 10.60 0.59 4.24
CA SER A 136 11.36 0.77 3.01
C SER A 136 12.03 2.16 3.03
N PRO A 137 13.17 2.35 2.36
CA PRO A 137 13.77 3.67 2.21
C PRO A 137 12.76 4.71 1.70
N GLU A 138 11.87 4.30 0.79
CA GLU A 138 10.77 5.12 0.28
C GLU A 138 9.78 5.54 1.38
N THR A 139 9.34 4.60 2.23
CA THR A 139 8.44 4.87 3.37
C THR A 139 9.09 5.80 4.40
N ILE A 140 10.38 5.62 4.67
CA ILE A 140 11.15 6.54 5.53
C ILE A 140 11.15 7.95 4.92
N HIS A 141 11.44 8.08 3.63
CA HIS A 141 11.50 9.39 2.96
C HIS A 141 10.13 10.07 2.88
N ARG A 142 9.06 9.32 2.59
CA ARG A 142 7.68 9.84 2.61
C ARG A 142 7.30 10.35 4.00
N THR A 143 7.60 9.58 5.04
CA THR A 143 7.26 9.94 6.42
C THR A 143 8.10 11.12 6.92
N MET A 144 9.39 11.14 6.63
CA MET A 144 10.29 12.25 7.00
C MET A 144 9.85 13.59 6.38
N ALA A 145 9.34 13.58 5.15
CA ALA A 145 8.81 14.80 4.51
C ALA A 145 7.55 15.35 5.21
N ALA A 146 6.77 14.50 5.89
CA ALA A 146 5.62 14.92 6.68
C ALA A 146 6.02 15.47 8.06
N VAL A 147 7.14 15.01 8.63
CA VAL A 147 7.58 15.35 10.00
C VAL A 147 8.53 16.56 10.04
N LYS A 148 9.17 16.94 8.92
CA LYS A 148 10.03 18.13 8.87
C LYS A 148 9.26 19.39 9.31
N THR A 149 9.79 20.10 10.31
CA THR A 149 9.30 21.41 10.72
C THR A 149 9.42 22.38 9.55
N ARG A 150 8.30 22.94 9.10
CA ARG A 150 8.21 23.82 7.93
C ARG A 150 8.21 25.28 8.37
N LYS A 151 8.99 26.11 7.68
CA LYS A 151 8.88 27.57 7.77
C LYS A 151 7.93 28.04 6.67
N THR A 152 7.06 28.99 6.98
CA THR A 152 6.08 29.53 6.03
C THR A 152 6.31 31.02 5.78
N THR A 153 5.88 31.51 4.62
CA THR A 153 5.82 32.94 4.30
C THR A 153 4.66 33.61 5.07
N ARG A 154 4.47 34.92 4.88
CA ARG A 154 3.31 35.64 5.43
C ARG A 154 1.97 35.18 4.86
N ASN A 155 1.97 34.51 3.71
CA ASN A 155 0.78 33.96 3.05
C ASN A 155 0.61 32.46 3.33
N ASP A 156 1.31 31.92 4.34
CA ASP A 156 1.36 30.50 4.69
C ASP A 156 1.98 29.56 3.63
N ASP A 157 2.67 30.10 2.62
CA ASP A 157 3.39 29.29 1.63
C ASP A 157 4.61 28.63 2.26
N GLU A 158 4.82 27.35 1.99
CA GLU A 158 5.95 26.62 2.55
C GLU A 158 7.27 27.01 1.88
N ILE A 159 8.21 27.51 2.69
CA ILE A 159 9.53 27.94 2.27
C ILE A 159 10.43 26.71 2.10
N LEU A 160 10.81 26.44 0.86
CA LEU A 160 11.81 25.43 0.50
C LEU A 160 13.23 25.97 0.71
N LYS A 161 13.45 27.26 0.46
CA LYS A 161 14.74 27.93 0.66
C LYS A 161 14.58 29.41 0.99
N GLU A 162 15.18 29.87 2.09
CA GLU A 162 15.04 31.25 2.57
C GLU A 162 15.66 32.31 1.65
N GLN A 163 16.65 31.94 0.84
CA GLN A 163 17.24 32.83 -0.16
C GLN A 163 17.48 32.09 -1.48
N TRP A 164 16.80 32.54 -2.54
CA TRP A 164 17.02 32.07 -3.90
C TRP A 164 17.88 33.06 -4.68
N SER A 165 19.17 32.73 -4.84
CA SER A 165 20.13 33.53 -5.60
C SER A 165 20.20 33.17 -7.09
N GLY A 166 19.31 32.29 -7.57
CA GLY A 166 19.30 31.80 -8.94
C GLY A 166 18.47 32.64 -9.89
N GLY A 167 18.56 32.33 -11.19
CA GLY A 167 17.63 32.84 -12.20
C GLY A 167 16.26 32.18 -12.09
N ARG A 168 15.68 31.76 -13.22
CA ARG A 168 14.36 31.09 -13.27
C ARG A 168 14.22 30.02 -12.17
N PRO A 169 13.13 30.02 -11.39
CA PRO A 169 12.93 29.02 -10.35
C PRO A 169 12.90 27.59 -10.91
N PRO A 170 13.25 26.58 -10.10
CA PRO A 170 12.99 25.19 -10.40
C PRO A 170 11.53 24.91 -10.81
N VAL A 171 11.32 23.77 -11.47
CA VAL A 171 9.97 23.34 -11.87
C VAL A 171 9.07 23.21 -10.63
N ALA A 172 7.80 23.62 -10.74
CA ALA A 172 6.82 23.54 -9.65
C ALA A 172 7.21 24.26 -8.36
N THR A 173 8.08 25.27 -8.47
CA THR A 173 8.46 26.15 -7.37
C THR A 173 8.32 27.59 -7.81
N GLU A 174 8.13 28.48 -6.85
CA GLU A 174 7.95 29.91 -7.08
C GLU A 174 8.90 30.72 -6.22
N VAL A 175 9.13 31.98 -6.59
CA VAL A 175 9.91 32.92 -5.78
C VAL A 175 8.98 34.00 -5.25
N ILE A 176 8.80 34.03 -3.94
CA ILE A 176 8.01 35.04 -3.23
C ILE A 176 8.95 35.74 -2.25
N ASP A 177 9.04 37.06 -2.32
CA ASP A 177 9.92 37.88 -1.47
C ASP A 177 11.39 37.41 -1.43
N GLY A 178 11.89 36.88 -2.55
CA GLY A 178 13.27 36.35 -2.66
C GLY A 178 13.46 34.95 -2.04
N GLN A 179 12.40 34.36 -1.51
CA GLN A 179 12.37 33.02 -0.94
C GLN A 179 11.83 32.04 -1.98
N LEU A 180 12.40 30.84 -2.05
CA LEU A 180 11.86 29.78 -2.89
C LEU A 180 10.77 29.04 -2.12
N VAL A 181 9.58 29.00 -2.67
CA VAL A 181 8.40 28.34 -2.10
C VAL A 181 7.88 27.25 -3.03
N LYS A 182 6.98 26.41 -2.51
CA LYS A 182 6.24 25.45 -3.32
C LYS A 182 5.26 26.17 -4.25
N GLY A 183 5.24 25.80 -5.53
CA GLY A 183 4.15 26.19 -6.42
C GLY A 183 2.96 25.24 -6.30
N ASP A 184 1.85 25.58 -6.94
CA ASP A 184 0.58 24.85 -6.84
C ASP A 184 0.70 23.35 -7.16
N ASN A 185 1.51 23.01 -8.17
CA ASN A 185 1.70 21.62 -8.61
C ASN A 185 2.93 20.93 -7.99
N TYR A 186 3.51 21.49 -6.93
CA TYR A 186 4.74 20.97 -6.32
C TYR A 186 4.62 19.51 -5.89
N HIS A 187 3.50 19.14 -5.26
CA HIS A 187 3.29 17.80 -4.75
C HIS A 187 3.21 16.75 -5.86
N ASP A 188 2.45 17.03 -6.91
CA ASP A 188 2.30 16.14 -8.07
C ASP A 188 3.64 15.96 -8.79
N VAL A 189 4.38 17.05 -8.99
CA VAL A 189 5.70 17.00 -9.62
C VAL A 189 6.70 16.22 -8.77
N ARG A 190 6.67 16.40 -7.44
CA ARG A 190 7.50 15.64 -6.51
C ARG A 190 7.20 14.14 -6.59
N GLU A 191 5.94 13.75 -6.60
CA GLU A 191 5.53 12.34 -6.71
C GLU A 191 6.03 11.70 -8.00
N LEU A 192 5.84 12.38 -9.14
CA LEU A 192 6.32 11.91 -10.43
C LEU A 192 7.85 11.76 -10.47
N ILE A 193 8.58 12.67 -9.83
CA ILE A 193 10.04 12.55 -9.72
C ILE A 193 10.43 11.37 -8.82
N HIS A 194 9.71 11.11 -7.72
CA HIS A 194 9.97 9.96 -6.84
C HIS A 194 9.78 8.65 -7.60
N ARG A 195 8.68 8.50 -8.34
CA ARG A 195 8.44 7.33 -9.21
C ARG A 195 9.55 7.11 -10.23
N VAL A 196 10.16 8.18 -10.73
CA VAL A 196 11.33 8.08 -11.62
C VAL A 196 12.59 7.58 -10.90
N VAL A 197 12.79 7.99 -9.65
CA VAL A 197 13.97 7.62 -8.85
C VAL A 197 13.90 6.16 -8.39
N PHE A 198 12.69 5.65 -8.15
CA PHE A 198 12.44 4.25 -7.78
C PHE A 198 12.15 3.34 -8.99
N ASP A 199 12.49 3.77 -10.20
CA ASP A 199 12.34 3.02 -11.46
C ASP A 199 10.91 2.59 -11.85
N ASP A 200 9.88 3.18 -11.22
CA ASP A 200 8.46 2.96 -11.53
C ASP A 200 7.97 3.75 -12.75
N LEU A 201 8.69 4.82 -13.13
CA LEU A 201 8.30 5.70 -14.23
C LEU A 201 9.52 6.17 -15.03
N SER A 202 9.42 6.20 -16.37
CA SER A 202 10.54 6.69 -17.17
C SER A 202 10.69 8.21 -17.09
N LYS A 203 11.94 8.71 -17.14
CA LYS A 203 12.23 10.17 -17.21
C LYS A 203 11.52 10.86 -18.37
N SER A 204 11.35 10.17 -19.50
CA SER A 204 10.62 10.69 -20.67
C SER A 204 9.15 10.88 -20.36
N GLU A 205 8.54 9.90 -19.72
CA GLU A 205 7.12 9.92 -19.40
C GLU A 205 6.79 10.95 -18.33
N ALA A 206 7.57 11.00 -17.25
CA ALA A 206 7.46 12.06 -16.24
C ALA A 206 7.59 13.46 -16.86
N SER A 207 8.54 13.65 -17.79
CA SER A 207 8.71 14.96 -18.45
C SER A 207 7.49 15.39 -19.28
N ARG A 208 6.78 14.44 -19.90
CA ARG A 208 5.52 14.71 -20.62
C ARG A 208 4.39 15.09 -19.66
N GLN A 209 4.24 14.35 -18.55
CA GLN A 209 3.21 14.61 -17.56
C GLN A 209 3.42 15.95 -16.84
N ILE A 210 4.67 16.29 -16.52
CA ILE A 210 5.03 17.55 -15.86
C ILE A 210 5.01 18.74 -16.84
N GLY A 211 5.05 18.49 -18.15
CA GLY A 211 5.14 19.55 -19.16
C GLY A 211 6.51 20.23 -19.21
N CYS A 212 7.59 19.49 -18.96
CA CYS A 212 8.95 20.03 -18.96
C CYS A 212 9.91 19.22 -19.86
N THR A 213 11.15 19.69 -19.99
CA THR A 213 12.16 18.91 -20.71
C THR A 213 12.65 17.73 -19.86
N ARG A 214 13.03 16.61 -20.50
CA ARG A 214 13.68 15.48 -19.82
C ARG A 214 14.94 15.90 -19.03
N ARG A 215 15.68 16.89 -19.54
CA ARG A 215 16.86 17.47 -18.87
C ARG A 215 16.51 18.17 -17.56
N THR A 216 15.31 18.75 -17.45
CA THR A 216 14.80 19.34 -16.20
C THR A 216 14.65 18.28 -15.12
N ILE A 217 14.10 17.10 -15.46
CA ILE A 217 13.98 15.97 -14.53
C ILE A 217 15.37 15.50 -14.07
N THR A 218 16.29 15.28 -15.01
CA THR A 218 17.67 14.89 -14.68
C THR A 218 18.38 15.90 -13.78
N ASN A 219 18.26 17.19 -14.06
CA ASN A 219 18.86 18.24 -13.23
C ASN A 219 18.22 18.29 -11.84
N THR A 220 16.91 18.03 -11.75
CA THR A 220 16.21 18.03 -10.47
C THR A 220 16.72 16.90 -9.58
N ILE A 221 16.79 15.69 -10.13
CA ILE A 221 17.31 14.51 -9.43
C ILE A 221 18.78 14.72 -9.03
N ASN A 222 19.64 15.17 -9.96
CA ASN A 222 21.09 15.15 -9.73
C ASN A 222 21.64 16.40 -9.03
N LYS A 223 20.98 17.57 -9.17
CA LYS A 223 21.54 18.86 -8.71
C LYS A 223 20.70 19.53 -7.64
N ARG A 224 19.45 19.11 -7.46
CA ARG A 224 18.51 19.71 -6.52
C ARG A 224 17.71 18.63 -5.74
N PRO A 225 18.33 17.53 -5.29
CA PRO A 225 17.61 16.45 -4.62
C PRO A 225 16.96 16.92 -3.30
N ASP A 226 17.60 17.87 -2.62
CA ASP A 226 17.13 18.51 -1.39
C ASP A 226 15.79 19.23 -1.57
N LEU A 227 15.59 19.89 -2.71
CA LEU A 227 14.37 20.65 -2.99
C LEU A 227 13.14 19.78 -3.22
N PHE A 228 13.28 18.47 -3.42
CA PHE A 228 12.16 17.55 -3.68
C PHE A 228 12.19 16.33 -2.74
N ASP A 229 12.98 16.39 -1.67
CA ASP A 229 13.22 15.29 -0.73
C ASP A 229 13.56 13.97 -1.43
N ILE A 230 14.41 14.03 -2.46
CA ILE A 230 14.86 12.87 -3.20
C ILE A 230 15.98 12.18 -2.40
N PRO A 231 15.95 10.85 -2.22
CA PRO A 231 17.05 10.12 -1.59
C PRO A 231 18.34 10.35 -2.38
N GLN A 232 19.41 10.78 -1.72
CA GLN A 232 20.74 10.78 -2.34
C GLN A 232 21.27 9.35 -2.33
N GLN A 233 21.52 8.79 -3.51
CA GLN A 233 22.18 7.48 -3.70
C GLN A 233 23.69 7.62 -3.57
#